data_AF-A0A962ECY2-F1
#
_entry.id   AF-A0A962ECY2-F1
#
_cell.length_a   1.000
_cell.length_b   1.000
_cell.length_c   1.000
_cell.angle_alpha   90.00
_cell.angle_beta   90.00
_cell.angle_gamma   90.00
#
_symmetry.space_group_name_H-M   'P 1'
#
loop_
_entity.id
_entity.type
_entity.pdbx_description
1 polymer ?
#
loop_
_entity_poly.entity_id
_entity_poly.type
_entity_poly.pdbx_seq_one_letter_code
_entity_poly.pdbx_strand_id
1 'polypeptide(L)' 'PADQEDALARELSAVLDLFDALKAAPVDGLTPLSHPGDPTLRLRPDEVSESDQRDALAAIAPAESAGYYLVPKVIE' A
#
# COMPACT_ATOMS: atom_id res chain seq x y z
N PRO A 1 2.01 22.45 -9.74
CA PRO A 1 1.45 23.57 -10.52
C PRO A 1 0.02 23.22 -10.99
N ALA A 2 -0.91 24.18 -11.00
CA ALA A 2 -2.35 23.95 -11.22
C ALA A 2 -2.67 23.06 -12.45
N ASP A 3 -1.87 23.14 -13.53
CA ASP A 3 -2.02 22.29 -14.71
C ASP A 3 -1.92 20.78 -14.41
N GLN A 4 -1.12 20.37 -13.42
CA GLN A 4 -1.02 18.98 -12.98
C GLN A 4 -2.26 18.55 -12.19
N GLU A 5 -2.85 19.44 -11.40
CA GLU A 5 -4.08 19.16 -10.66
C GLU A 5 -5.25 18.98 -11.63
N ASP A 6 -5.36 19.86 -12.63
CA ASP A 6 -6.40 19.78 -13.67
C ASP A 6 -6.22 18.56 -14.59
N ALA A 7 -4.98 18.16 -14.88
CA ALA A 7 -4.71 16.92 -15.60
C ALA A 7 -5.12 15.69 -14.78
N LEU A 8 -4.72 15.63 -13.51
CA LEU A 8 -5.06 14.53 -12.61
C LEU A 8 -6.57 14.42 -12.38
N ALA A 9 -7.27 15.55 -12.21
CA ALA A 9 -8.71 15.56 -12.04
C ALA A 9 -9.44 14.96 -13.26
N ARG A 10 -8.97 15.25 -14.47
CA ARG A 10 -9.51 14.66 -15.71
C ARG A 10 -9.24 13.17 -15.80
N GLU A 11 -8.02 12.74 -15.49
CA GLU A 11 -7.66 11.31 -15.49
C GLU A 11 -8.47 10.51 -14.45
N LEU A 12 -8.62 11.04 -13.23
CA LEU A 12 -9.44 10.43 -12.18
C LEU A 12 -10.91 10.36 -12.59
N SER A 13 -11.45 11.41 -13.19
CA SER A 13 -12.83 11.41 -13.70
C SER A 13 -13.03 10.29 -14.73
N ALA A 14 -12.10 10.11 -15.66
CA ALA A 14 -12.18 9.04 -16.65
C ALA A 14 -12.13 7.62 -16.03
N VAL A 15 -11.36 7.43 -14.96
CA VAL A 15 -11.33 6.16 -14.20
C VAL A 15 -12.66 5.91 -13.49
N LEU A 16 -13.27 6.95 -12.92
CA LEU A 16 -14.58 6.85 -12.28
C LEU A 16 -15.68 6.49 -13.29
N ASP A 17 -15.65 7.10 -14.48
CA ASP A 17 -16.58 6.75 -15.58
C ASP A 17 -16.46 5.28 -15.98
N LEU A 18 -15.23 4.73 -16.02
CA LEU A 18 -15.00 3.30 -16.28
C LEU A 18 -15.59 2.40 -15.19
N PHE A 19 -15.47 2.79 -13.91
CA PHE A 19 -16.10 2.04 -12.82
C PHE A 19 -17.62 2.13 -12.84
N ASP A 20 -18.18 3.26 -13.28
CA ASP A 20 -19.62 3.38 -13.44
C ASP A 20 -20.16 2.40 -14.50
N ALA A 21 -19.41 2.12 -15.56
CA ALA A 21 -19.77 1.09 -16.53
C ALA A 21 -19.84 -0.33 -15.92
N LEU A 22 -19.03 -0.63 -14.90
CA LEU A 22 -19.04 -1.93 -14.21
C LEU A 22 -20.31 -2.15 -13.37
N LYS A 23 -20.97 -1.08 -12.91
CA LYS A 23 -22.22 -1.17 -12.12
C LYS A 23 -23.40 -1.75 -12.91
N ALA A 24 -23.28 -1.85 -14.23
CA ALA A 24 -24.28 -2.51 -15.06
C ALA A 24 -24.36 -4.02 -14.84
N ALA A 25 -23.32 -4.64 -14.27
CA ALA A 25 -23.33 -6.07 -13.97
C ALA A 25 -24.21 -6.38 -12.74
N PRO A 26 -25.12 -7.36 -12.81
CA PRO A 26 -25.93 -7.77 -11.67
C PRO A 26 -25.06 -8.49 -10.63
N VAL A 27 -25.04 -7.97 -9.40
CA VAL A 27 -24.27 -8.54 -8.27
C VAL A 27 -25.13 -8.84 -7.04
N ASP A 28 -26.44 -8.69 -7.16
CA ASP A 28 -27.38 -8.94 -6.06
C ASP A 28 -27.29 -10.39 -5.58
N GLY A 29 -27.14 -10.56 -4.27
CA GLY A 29 -27.02 -11.88 -3.64
C GLY A 29 -25.68 -12.59 -3.83
N LEU A 30 -24.70 -11.97 -4.52
CA LEU A 30 -23.33 -12.51 -4.61
C LEU A 30 -22.52 -12.15 -3.37
N THR A 31 -21.76 -13.11 -2.85
CA THR A 31 -20.78 -12.84 -1.79
C THR A 31 -19.50 -12.30 -2.44
N PRO A 32 -18.94 -11.16 -1.98
CA PRO A 32 -17.67 -10.66 -2.50
C PRO A 32 -16.53 -11.66 -2.33
N LEU A 33 -15.71 -11.82 -3.37
CA LEU A 33 -14.52 -12.67 -3.33
C LEU A 33 -13.32 -11.87 -2.80
N SER A 34 -12.94 -12.06 -1.53
CA SER A 34 -11.80 -11.35 -0.93
C SER A 34 -10.44 -11.95 -1.29
N HIS A 35 -10.35 -13.28 -1.33
CA HIS A 35 -9.16 -14.02 -1.73
C HIS A 35 -9.60 -15.15 -2.65
N PRO A 36 -8.94 -15.37 -3.80
CA PRO A 36 -9.19 -16.56 -4.60
C PRO A 36 -8.89 -17.84 -3.78
N GLY A 37 -9.78 -18.82 -3.83
CA GLY A 37 -9.66 -20.07 -3.08
C GLY A 37 -10.25 -19.99 -1.66
N ASP A 38 -9.93 -20.98 -0.83
CA ASP A 38 -10.37 -21.06 0.58
C ASP A 38 -9.14 -21.15 1.50
N PRO A 39 -8.38 -20.04 1.66
CA PRO A 39 -7.18 -20.06 2.46
C PRO A 39 -7.53 -20.14 3.95
N THR A 40 -7.05 -21.19 4.61
CA THR A 40 -7.08 -21.26 6.07
C THR A 40 -6.02 -20.33 6.67
N LEU A 41 -6.31 -19.72 7.82
CA LEU A 41 -5.33 -18.92 8.56
C LEU A 41 -4.12 -19.77 8.96
N ARG A 42 -2.95 -19.40 8.43
CA ARG A 42 -1.67 -20.04 8.76
C ARG A 42 -1.18 -19.51 10.10
N LEU A 43 -0.95 -20.40 11.05
CA LEU A 43 -0.27 -20.05 12.29
C LEU A 43 1.24 -19.91 12.03
N ARG A 44 1.87 -18.99 12.76
CA ARG A 44 3.33 -18.87 12.86
C ARG A 44 3.75 -19.40 14.23
N PRO A 45 4.82 -20.22 14.33
CA PRO A 45 5.36 -20.62 15.62
C PRO A 45 5.81 -19.40 16.44
N ASP A 46 5.74 -19.51 17.76
CA ASP A 46 6.21 -18.47 18.69
C ASP A 46 7.71 -18.64 18.95
N GLU A 47 8.50 -18.45 17.90
CA GLU A 47 9.94 -18.66 17.90
C GLU A 47 10.65 -17.47 17.25
N VAL A 48 11.80 -17.09 17.79
CA VAL A 48 12.64 -16.02 17.22
C VAL A 48 13.23 -16.51 15.89
N SER A 49 13.02 -15.75 14.82
CA SER A 49 13.47 -16.12 13.47
C SER A 49 14.50 -15.13 12.89
N GLU A 50 14.60 -13.96 13.49
CA GLU A 50 15.30 -12.81 12.97
C GLU A 50 16.76 -12.76 13.44
N SER A 51 17.69 -12.56 12.50
CA SER A 51 19.08 -12.22 12.77
C SER A 51 19.29 -10.70 12.75
N ASP A 52 20.38 -10.22 13.33
CA ASP A 52 20.78 -8.81 13.17
C ASP A 52 21.06 -8.50 11.69
N GLN A 53 20.38 -7.50 11.15
CA GLN A 53 20.50 -7.03 9.78
C GLN A 53 20.79 -5.52 9.71
N ARG A 54 21.24 -4.92 10.82
CA ARG A 54 21.45 -3.48 10.95
C ARG A 54 22.23 -2.91 9.77
N ASP A 55 23.41 -3.45 9.49
CA ASP A 55 24.30 -2.91 8.45
C ASP A 55 23.68 -2.98 7.04
N ALA A 56 22.95 -4.05 6.75
CA ALA A 56 22.29 -4.23 5.46
C ALA A 56 21.11 -3.25 5.28
N LEU A 57 20.34 -3.02 6.35
CA LEU A 57 19.20 -2.11 6.35
C LEU A 57 19.63 -0.63 6.42
N ALA A 58 20.75 -0.35 7.08
CA ALA A 58 21.43 0.94 7.13
C ALA A 58 21.93 1.37 5.75
N ALA A 59 22.50 0.44 4.98
CA ALA A 59 23.09 0.72 3.68
C ALA A 59 22.11 1.29 2.64
N ILE A 60 20.81 1.04 2.78
CA ILE A 60 19.76 1.58 1.89
C ILE A 60 19.04 2.81 2.47
N ALA A 61 19.43 3.26 3.66
CA ALA A 61 18.84 4.41 4.32
C ALA A 61 19.17 5.69 3.53
N PRO A 62 18.17 6.54 3.22
CA PRO A 62 18.45 7.86 2.63
C PRO A 62 19.32 8.75 3.54
N ALA A 63 19.17 8.60 4.85
CA ALA A 63 19.97 9.27 5.85
C ALA A 63 20.00 8.47 7.15
N GLU A 64 21.19 8.28 7.70
CA GLU A 64 21.39 7.60 8.97
C GLU A 64 22.45 8.29 9.83
N SER A 65 22.35 8.10 11.14
CA SER A 65 23.39 8.51 12.09
C SER A 65 23.28 7.72 13.38
N ALA A 66 24.43 7.27 13.91
CA ALA A 66 24.52 6.53 15.17
C ALA A 66 23.56 5.32 15.29
N GLY A 67 23.24 4.67 14.17
CA GLY A 67 22.30 3.54 14.11
C GLY A 67 20.82 3.93 14.08
N TYR A 68 20.50 5.20 13.79
CA TYR A 68 19.14 5.70 13.64
C TYR A 68 18.88 6.18 12.22
N TYR A 69 17.66 5.97 11.72
CA TYR A 69 17.16 6.61 10.51
C TYR A 69 16.80 8.06 10.79
N LEU A 70 17.34 8.97 9.99
CA LEU A 70 17.09 10.40 10.16
C LEU A 70 15.85 10.81 9.38
N VAL A 71 14.93 11.49 10.07
CA VAL A 71 13.74 12.10 9.47
C VAL A 71 13.65 13.57 9.88
N PRO A 72 13.07 14.45 9.04
CA PRO A 72 12.81 15.83 9.43
C PRO A 72 11.95 15.87 10.70
N LYS A 73 12.39 16.68 11.67
CA LYS A 73 11.59 16.93 12.86
C LYS A 73 10.32 17.66 12.45
N VAL A 74 9.16 17.17 12.90
CA VAL A 74 7.90 17.92 12.78
C VAL A 74 8.01 19.18 13.65
N ILE A 75 7.90 20.34 13.01
CA ILE A 75 7.81 21.66 13.63
C ILE A 75 6.49 22.30 13.20
N GLU A 76 5.89 23.12 14.05
CA GLU A 76 4.73 23.97 13.73
C GLU A 76 5.15 25.28 13.07
#